data_AF-A0A813PQ41-F1
#
_entry.id   AF-A0A813PQ41-F1
#
_cell.length_a   1.000
_cell.length_b   1.000
_cell.length_c   1.000
_cell.angle_alpha   90.00
_cell.angle_beta   90.00
_cell.angle_gamma   90.00
#
_symmetry.space_group_name_H-M   'P 1'
#
loop_
_entity.id
_entity.type
_entity.pdbx_description
1 polymer ?
#
loop_
_entity_poly.entity_id
_entity_poly.type
_entity_poly.pdbx_seq_one_letter_code
_entity_poly.pdbx_strand_id
1 'polypeptide(L)'
;MTELSFNAEPNDNTIARDQLKPFTNQIGSNLRLHDEIDDDELNSFKNEISSILSLHDNDEIKNQVIDDLLNNGRQSLVKYEDNFKPKIYRPEMNSADSKLIVLLKKYFYRRCEAQYALSNEWFISFLTQYPKEKAPDLRERVLTRTAEHGNRYLKNCPILSIVLQILFEYIDDVCLKNGGVFDNLWTTITNEGLKSITKYSNYIKEEVMNEQLDKNQSILFRALREYHRPQVFSLLKEHNIPETDTMYDSTLDEVAENGWSTVKHDIKQKIASKSDQTLHSNQQQQEATGSNEGKRNL
;
A
#
# COMPACT_ATOMS: atom_id res chain seq x y z
N MET A 1 -35.18 21.18 -6.48
CA MET A 1 -35.29 19.72 -6.36
C MET A 1 -35.15 19.18 -7.77
N THR A 2 -34.01 18.57 -8.07
CA THR A 2 -33.74 17.99 -9.38
C THR A 2 -33.14 16.62 -9.09
N GLU A 3 -33.92 15.57 -9.33
CA GLU A 3 -33.48 14.19 -9.20
C GLU A 3 -32.56 13.84 -10.37
N LEU A 4 -31.32 13.46 -10.06
CA LEU A 4 -30.41 12.84 -11.02
C LEU A 4 -30.50 11.33 -10.84
N SER A 5 -31.18 10.66 -11.78
CA SER A 5 -31.21 9.20 -11.87
C SER A 5 -29.89 8.68 -12.45
N PHE A 6 -29.18 7.83 -11.72
CA PHE A 6 -28.06 7.05 -12.24
C PHE A 6 -28.56 5.72 -12.78
N ASN A 7 -28.59 5.59 -14.11
CA ASN A 7 -28.63 4.28 -14.77
C ASN A 7 -27.18 3.81 -14.94
N ALA A 8 -26.74 2.91 -14.06
CA ALA A 8 -25.51 2.15 -14.27
C ALA A 8 -25.87 0.85 -14.98
N GLU A 9 -25.48 0.72 -16.25
CA GLU A 9 -25.49 -0.57 -16.93
C GLU A 9 -24.40 -1.49 -16.35
N PRO A 10 -24.65 -2.80 -16.23
CA PRO A 10 -23.69 -3.74 -15.67
C PRO A 10 -22.63 -4.08 -16.72
N ASN A 11 -21.45 -3.47 -16.61
CA ASN A 11 -20.31 -3.93 -17.41
C ASN A 11 -19.66 -5.15 -16.76
N ASP A 12 -19.61 -6.22 -17.56
CA ASP A 12 -19.17 -7.56 -17.24
C ASP A 12 -17.68 -7.59 -16.79
N ASN A 13 -17.47 -7.53 -15.47
CA ASN A 13 -16.16 -7.46 -14.81
C ASN A 13 -15.50 -8.84 -14.63
N THR A 14 -15.97 -9.85 -15.36
CA THR A 14 -15.59 -11.25 -15.13
C THR A 14 -14.20 -11.57 -15.70
N ILE A 15 -13.72 -10.80 -16.68
CA ILE A 15 -12.44 -11.06 -17.38
C ILE A 15 -11.21 -10.58 -16.57
N ALA A 16 -11.36 -9.58 -15.69
CA ALA A 16 -10.23 -9.03 -14.94
C ALA A 16 -9.81 -9.89 -13.73
N ARG A 17 -10.71 -10.73 -13.18
CA ARG A 17 -10.42 -11.54 -11.98
C ARG A 17 -9.50 -12.73 -12.25
N ASP A 18 -9.48 -13.27 -13.47
CA ASP A 18 -8.69 -14.48 -13.76
C ASP A 18 -7.23 -14.19 -14.17
N GLN A 19 -6.89 -12.96 -14.55
CA GLN A 19 -5.51 -12.57 -14.85
C GLN A 19 -4.67 -12.16 -13.62
N LEU A 20 -5.30 -12.02 -12.45
CA LEU A 20 -4.64 -11.63 -11.19
C LEU A 20 -4.28 -12.82 -10.28
N LYS A 21 -4.86 -14.01 -10.50
CA LYS A 21 -4.72 -15.18 -9.61
C LYS A 21 -3.32 -15.81 -9.51
N PRO A 22 -2.44 -15.83 -10.53
CA PRO A 22 -1.14 -16.48 -10.35
C PRO A 22 -0.15 -15.65 -9.52
N PHE A 23 -0.38 -14.34 -9.34
CA PHE A 23 0.60 -13.45 -8.70
C PHE A 23 0.26 -13.06 -7.26
N THR A 24 -1.00 -13.16 -6.83
CA THR A 24 -1.38 -12.94 -5.42
C THR A 24 -0.79 -14.00 -4.48
N ASN A 25 -0.52 -15.21 -4.97
CA ASN A 25 0.00 -16.31 -4.16
C ASN A 25 1.53 -16.31 -4.00
N GLN A 26 2.29 -15.50 -4.76
CA GLN A 26 3.75 -15.37 -4.63
C GLN A 26 4.20 -14.19 -3.77
N ILE A 27 3.31 -13.23 -3.51
CA ILE A 27 3.60 -12.07 -2.63
C ILE A 27 3.56 -12.50 -1.14
N GLY A 28 2.93 -13.63 -0.83
CA GLY A 28 2.67 -14.07 0.54
C GLY A 28 3.84 -14.69 1.31
N SER A 29 5.04 -14.86 0.74
CA SER A 29 6.05 -15.72 1.40
C SER A 29 7.48 -15.21 1.46
N ASN A 30 7.80 -13.95 1.12
CA ASN A 30 9.20 -13.47 1.22
C ASN A 30 9.43 -12.02 1.70
N LEU A 31 8.42 -11.29 2.20
CA LEU A 31 8.70 -10.14 3.08
C LEU A 31 8.57 -10.61 4.54
N ARG A 32 9.67 -11.07 5.13
CA ARG A 32 9.83 -11.04 6.59
C ARG A 32 9.96 -9.58 7.01
N LEU A 33 8.81 -8.92 7.22
CA LEU A 33 8.72 -7.64 7.92
C LEU A 33 8.84 -7.93 9.43
N HIS A 34 10.06 -7.97 9.94
CA HIS A 34 10.29 -7.86 11.39
C HIS A 34 11.10 -6.60 11.65
N ASP A 35 10.45 -5.46 11.44
CA ASP A 35 10.68 -4.27 12.26
C ASP A 35 9.33 -3.99 12.92
N GLU A 36 9.06 -4.77 13.97
CA GLU A 36 7.88 -4.62 14.80
C GLU A 36 8.12 -3.52 15.84
N ILE A 37 7.04 -2.93 16.35
CA ILE A 37 7.12 -2.09 17.55
C ILE A 37 7.87 -2.89 18.61
N ASP A 38 8.82 -2.27 19.30
CA ASP A 38 9.56 -2.89 20.39
C ASP A 38 8.61 -3.57 21.39
N ASP A 39 8.97 -4.76 21.88
CA ASP A 39 8.10 -5.57 22.71
C ASP A 39 7.63 -4.84 23.98
N ASP A 40 8.48 -3.99 24.57
CA ASP A 40 8.10 -3.22 25.76
C ASP A 40 7.07 -2.14 25.42
N GLU A 41 7.23 -1.46 24.28
CA GLU A 41 6.25 -0.48 23.81
C GLU A 41 4.93 -1.16 23.42
N LEU A 42 4.98 -2.31 22.74
CA LEU A 42 3.79 -3.10 22.41
C LEU A 42 3.06 -3.55 23.69
N ASN A 43 3.78 -4.06 24.69
CA ASN A 43 3.22 -4.47 25.96
C ASN A 43 2.59 -3.30 26.72
N SER A 44 3.19 -2.10 26.63
CA SER A 44 2.60 -0.87 27.16
C SER A 44 1.21 -0.60 26.56
N PHE A 45 1.08 -0.67 25.23
CA PHE A 45 -0.22 -0.53 24.56
C PHE A 45 -1.24 -1.60 25.00
N LYS A 46 -0.84 -2.88 25.09
CA LYS A 46 -1.71 -3.97 25.52
C LYS A 46 -2.23 -3.77 26.96
N ASN A 47 -1.35 -3.30 27.85
CA ASN A 47 -1.68 -3.00 29.24
C ASN A 47 -2.65 -1.81 29.35
N GLU A 48 -2.43 -0.76 28.56
CA GLU A 48 -3.32 0.41 28.55
C GLU A 48 -4.70 0.06 27.98
N ILE A 49 -4.79 -0.76 26.92
CA ILE A 49 -6.06 -1.31 26.42
C ILE A 49 -6.77 -2.09 27.53
N SER A 50 -6.05 -2.98 28.22
CA SER A 50 -6.61 -3.76 29.32
C SER A 50 -7.18 -2.87 30.42
N SER A 51 -6.47 -1.79 30.76
CA SER A 51 -6.91 -0.81 31.76
C SER A 51 -8.17 -0.06 31.31
N ILE A 52 -8.19 0.46 30.07
CA ILE A 52 -9.34 1.19 29.52
C ILE A 52 -10.60 0.32 29.52
N LEU A 53 -10.46 -0.94 29.09
CA LEU A 53 -11.58 -1.88 28.98
C LEU A 53 -11.87 -2.64 30.27
N SER A 54 -11.07 -2.44 31.33
CA SER A 54 -11.10 -3.19 32.58
C SER A 54 -11.05 -4.71 32.38
N LEU A 55 -10.17 -5.16 31.48
CA LEU A 55 -9.88 -6.56 31.24
C LEU A 55 -8.90 -7.08 32.30
N HIS A 56 -9.27 -8.14 33.00
CA HIS A 56 -8.47 -8.79 34.02
C HIS A 56 -7.66 -9.96 33.44
N ASP A 57 -6.56 -10.35 34.10
CA ASP A 57 -5.71 -11.46 33.63
C ASP A 57 -6.43 -12.81 33.61
N ASN A 58 -7.51 -12.93 34.36
CA ASN A 58 -8.34 -14.13 34.40
C ASN A 58 -9.43 -14.14 33.31
N ASP A 59 -9.55 -13.08 32.51
CA ASP A 59 -10.55 -13.02 31.44
C ASP A 59 -10.06 -13.85 30.25
N GLU A 60 -10.73 -14.96 29.98
CA GLU A 60 -10.38 -15.90 28.89
C GLU A 60 -10.30 -15.21 27.52
N ILE A 61 -11.03 -14.11 27.33
CA ILE A 61 -11.10 -13.37 26.07
C ILE A 61 -10.08 -12.23 25.97
N LYS A 62 -9.34 -11.89 27.04
CA LYS A 62 -8.51 -10.66 27.11
C LYS A 62 -7.55 -10.54 25.93
N ASN A 63 -6.75 -11.58 25.70
CA ASN A 63 -5.75 -11.56 24.62
C ASN A 63 -6.42 -11.44 23.25
N GLN A 64 -7.54 -12.14 23.06
CA GLN A 64 -8.26 -12.12 21.79
C GLN A 64 -8.90 -10.75 21.50
N VAL A 65 -9.47 -10.09 22.51
CA VAL A 65 -9.97 -8.72 22.39
C VAL A 65 -8.85 -7.76 21.99
N ILE A 66 -7.70 -7.85 22.67
CA ILE A 66 -6.55 -6.98 22.41
C ILE A 66 -6.02 -7.20 20.99
N ASP A 67 -5.82 -8.44 20.59
CA ASP A 67 -5.32 -8.77 19.25
C ASP A 67 -6.31 -8.32 18.16
N ASP A 68 -7.61 -8.48 18.38
CA ASP A 68 -8.64 -8.00 17.47
C ASP A 68 -8.63 -6.46 17.36
N LEU A 69 -8.45 -5.74 18.46
CA LEU A 69 -8.33 -4.27 18.46
C LEU A 69 -7.11 -3.79 17.68
N LEU A 70 -5.95 -4.41 17.91
CA LEU A 70 -4.70 -4.01 17.26
C LEU A 70 -4.67 -4.33 15.76
N ASN A 71 -5.50 -5.28 15.30
CA ASN A 71 -5.59 -5.65 13.89
C ASN A 71 -6.77 -5.01 13.15
N ASN A 72 -7.92 -4.94 13.80
CA ASN A 72 -9.21 -4.61 13.19
C ASN A 72 -9.83 -3.32 13.76
N GLY A 73 -9.12 -2.63 14.65
CA GLY A 73 -9.56 -1.38 15.25
C GLY A 73 -10.73 -1.55 16.22
N ARG A 74 -11.26 -0.43 16.69
CA ARG A 74 -12.32 -0.37 17.70
C ARG A 74 -13.56 -1.18 17.32
N GLN A 75 -13.97 -1.16 16.05
CA GLN A 75 -15.20 -1.84 15.61
C GLN A 75 -15.19 -3.35 15.82
N SER A 76 -14.01 -3.96 16.04
CA SER A 76 -13.92 -5.36 16.46
C SER A 76 -14.59 -5.63 17.81
N LEU A 77 -14.71 -4.63 18.68
CA LEU A 77 -15.37 -4.76 19.98
C LEU A 77 -16.86 -5.04 19.91
N VAL A 78 -17.51 -4.81 18.76
CA VAL A 78 -18.93 -5.17 18.57
C VAL A 78 -19.16 -6.66 18.79
N LYS A 79 -18.18 -7.52 18.47
CA LYS A 79 -18.24 -8.96 18.71
C LYS A 79 -18.29 -9.32 20.21
N TYR A 80 -17.83 -8.44 21.07
CA TYR A 80 -17.60 -8.68 22.49
C TYR A 80 -18.50 -7.83 23.39
N GLU A 81 -19.53 -7.18 22.84
CA GLU A 81 -20.39 -6.24 23.60
C GLU A 81 -20.91 -6.85 24.91
N ASP A 82 -21.42 -8.09 24.85
CA ASP A 82 -21.98 -8.81 26.00
C ASP A 82 -20.94 -9.16 27.08
N ASN A 83 -19.65 -9.11 26.74
CA ASN A 83 -18.56 -9.40 27.68
C ASN A 83 -18.16 -8.17 28.51
N PHE A 84 -18.63 -6.97 28.16
CA PHE A 84 -18.25 -5.74 28.83
C PHE A 84 -19.37 -5.17 29.70
N LYS A 85 -18.97 -4.49 30.79
CA LYS A 85 -19.92 -3.69 31.55
C LYS A 85 -20.39 -2.51 30.66
N PRO A 86 -21.71 -2.25 30.55
CA PRO A 86 -22.22 -1.17 29.69
C PRO A 86 -21.63 0.21 29.99
N LYS A 87 -21.27 0.46 31.26
CA LYS A 87 -20.63 1.71 31.71
C LYS A 87 -19.19 1.92 31.19
N ILE A 88 -18.56 0.87 30.66
CA ILE A 88 -17.23 0.90 30.05
C ILE A 88 -17.38 0.87 28.53
N TYR A 89 -18.17 -0.08 28.02
CA TYR A 89 -18.34 -0.29 26.58
C TYR A 89 -18.94 0.93 25.86
N ARG A 90 -20.06 1.46 26.35
CA ARG A 90 -20.79 2.52 25.66
C ARG A 90 -19.97 3.82 25.51
N PRO A 91 -19.27 4.33 26.55
CA PRO A 91 -18.40 5.49 26.39
C PRO A 91 -17.30 5.28 25.34
N GLU A 92 -16.70 4.09 25.30
CA GLU A 92 -15.61 3.80 24.37
C GLU A 92 -16.09 3.63 22.92
N MET A 93 -17.33 3.16 22.70
CA MET A 93 -17.88 2.98 21.35
C MET A 93 -18.57 4.22 20.77
N ASN A 94 -19.07 5.14 21.60
CA ASN A 94 -19.93 6.24 21.15
C ASN A 94 -19.21 7.57 20.91
N SER A 95 -17.92 7.67 21.23
CA SER A 95 -17.14 8.92 21.09
C SER A 95 -15.97 8.75 20.13
N ALA A 96 -15.82 9.65 19.16
CA ALA A 96 -14.64 9.70 18.29
C ALA A 96 -13.35 10.09 19.04
N ASP A 97 -13.50 10.64 20.24
CA ASP A 97 -12.41 11.05 21.13
C ASP A 97 -12.33 10.17 22.39
N SER A 98 -12.83 8.92 22.29
CA SER A 98 -12.72 7.98 23.40
C SER A 98 -11.25 7.67 23.71
N LYS A 99 -10.97 7.24 24.94
CA LYS A 99 -9.59 6.90 25.35
C LYS A 99 -9.03 5.79 24.47
N LEU A 100 -9.86 4.81 24.13
CA LEU A 100 -9.50 3.72 23.23
C LEU A 100 -9.12 4.23 21.84
N ILE A 101 -9.91 5.13 21.23
CA ILE A 101 -9.57 5.68 19.90
C ILE A 101 -8.25 6.46 19.95
N VAL A 102 -8.07 7.31 20.96
CA VAL A 102 -6.81 8.07 21.12
C VAL A 102 -5.61 7.12 21.25
N LEU A 103 -5.75 6.04 22.01
CA LEU A 103 -4.70 5.04 22.16
C LEU A 103 -4.42 4.29 20.86
N LEU A 104 -5.46 3.83 20.15
CA LEU A 104 -5.33 3.11 18.88
C LEU A 104 -4.69 3.98 17.79
N LYS A 105 -5.04 5.28 17.72
CA LYS A 105 -4.38 6.25 16.83
C LYS A 105 -2.87 6.27 17.06
N LYS A 106 -2.44 6.35 18.33
CA LYS A 106 -1.03 6.30 18.70
C LYS A 106 -0.39 4.98 18.29
N TYR A 107 -1.03 3.85 18.59
CA TYR A 107 -0.54 2.53 18.23
C TYR A 107 -0.31 2.39 16.72
N PHE A 108 -1.32 2.70 15.90
CA PHE A 108 -1.20 2.55 14.45
C PHE A 108 -0.17 3.50 13.84
N TYR A 109 -0.04 4.71 14.39
CA TYR A 109 1.01 5.63 13.98
C TYR A 109 2.41 5.09 14.32
N ARG A 110 2.61 4.59 15.55
CA ARG A 110 3.87 3.97 15.97
C ARG A 110 4.23 2.74 15.14
N ARG A 111 3.24 1.91 14.84
CA ARG A 111 3.41 0.75 13.96
C ARG A 111 3.90 1.17 12.58
N CYS A 112 3.30 2.23 12.01
CA CYS A 112 3.74 2.77 10.73
C CYS A 112 5.17 3.34 10.80
N GLU A 113 5.50 4.09 11.87
CA GLU A 113 6.87 4.60 12.07
C GLU A 113 7.88 3.46 12.16
N ALA A 114 7.66 2.48 13.03
CA ALA A 114 8.56 1.33 13.19
C ALA A 114 8.77 0.59 11.86
N GLN A 115 7.69 0.35 11.12
CA GLN A 115 7.74 -0.41 9.88
C GLN A 115 8.44 0.34 8.71
N TYR A 116 8.32 1.66 8.66
CA TYR A 116 8.68 2.44 7.47
C TYR A 116 9.76 3.49 7.69
N ALA A 117 10.18 3.76 8.94
CA ALA A 117 11.18 4.79 9.22
C ALA A 117 12.52 4.54 8.51
N LEU A 118 12.97 3.29 8.39
CA LEU A 118 14.27 2.99 7.75
C LEU A 118 14.16 2.78 6.24
N SER A 119 13.08 2.11 5.79
CA SER A 119 12.93 1.71 4.39
C SER A 119 12.25 2.76 3.52
N ASN A 120 11.48 3.67 4.14
CA ASN A 120 10.58 4.61 3.46
C ASN A 120 10.51 5.94 4.23
N GLU A 121 11.66 6.55 4.55
CA GLU A 121 11.75 7.85 5.26
C GLU A 121 10.88 8.95 4.63
N TRP A 122 10.77 8.94 3.30
CA TRP A 122 9.93 9.88 2.55
C TRP A 122 8.45 9.78 2.94
N PHE A 123 7.97 8.57 3.23
CA PHE A 123 6.58 8.31 3.59
C PHE A 123 6.29 8.81 5.00
N ILE A 124 7.20 8.56 5.95
CA ILE A 124 7.09 9.11 7.31
C ILE A 124 7.14 10.64 7.29
N SER A 125 8.03 11.21 6.49
CA SER A 125 8.10 12.67 6.29
C SER A 125 6.80 13.22 5.72
N PHE A 126 6.23 12.57 4.69
CA PHE A 126 4.93 12.92 4.13
C PHE A 126 3.82 12.87 5.17
N LEU A 127 3.71 11.78 5.95
CA LEU A 127 2.71 11.65 7.01
C LEU A 127 2.83 12.75 8.07
N THR A 128 4.05 13.22 8.35
CA THR A 128 4.31 14.21 9.39
C THR A 128 4.09 15.65 8.91
N GLN A 129 4.42 15.94 7.65
CA GLN A 129 4.53 17.30 7.10
C GLN A 129 3.29 17.71 6.27
N TYR A 130 2.82 16.83 5.37
CA TYR A 130 1.71 17.13 4.45
C TYR A 130 0.43 17.66 5.14
N PRO A 131 0.05 17.15 6.34
CA PRO A 131 -1.15 17.64 7.03
C PRO A 131 -1.00 19.08 7.53
N LYS A 132 0.20 19.51 7.94
CA LYS A 132 0.37 20.80 8.64
C LYS A 132 0.17 22.02 7.75
N GLU A 133 0.40 21.88 6.45
CA GLU A 133 0.45 23.02 5.52
C GLU A 133 -0.76 23.08 4.57
N LYS A 134 -1.36 21.92 4.21
CA LYS A 134 -2.43 21.86 3.20
C LYS A 134 -3.76 21.30 3.70
N ALA A 135 -3.75 20.39 4.69
CA ALA A 135 -4.96 19.71 5.17
C ALA A 135 -4.81 19.17 6.63
N PRO A 136 -4.93 20.04 7.66
CA PRO A 136 -4.60 19.69 9.05
C PRO A 136 -5.43 18.55 9.62
N ASP A 137 -6.67 18.40 9.18
CA ASP A 137 -7.57 17.36 9.64
C ASP A 137 -7.32 16.00 8.99
N LEU A 138 -6.51 15.92 7.94
CA LEU A 138 -6.62 14.81 6.99
C LEU A 138 -5.79 13.59 7.42
N ARG A 139 -4.61 13.81 8.01
CA ARG A 139 -3.91 12.77 8.78
C ARG A 139 -4.78 12.29 9.94
N GLU A 140 -5.41 13.21 10.64
CA GLU A 140 -6.24 12.85 11.79
C GLU A 140 -7.44 12.00 11.37
N ARG A 141 -8.06 12.29 10.22
CA ARG A 141 -9.12 11.45 9.63
C ARG A 141 -8.62 10.06 9.29
N VAL A 142 -7.46 9.92 8.65
CA VAL A 142 -6.89 8.59 8.34
C VAL A 142 -6.55 7.83 9.60
N LEU A 143 -5.88 8.45 10.58
CA LEU A 143 -5.58 7.80 11.87
C LEU A 143 -6.84 7.43 12.64
N THR A 144 -7.86 8.29 12.65
CA THR A 144 -9.16 8.00 13.27
C THR A 144 -9.81 6.81 12.60
N ARG A 145 -9.83 6.78 11.27
CA ARG A 145 -10.44 5.69 10.50
C ARG A 145 -9.69 4.37 10.69
N THR A 146 -8.36 4.39 10.70
CA THR A 146 -7.55 3.21 11.00
C THR A 146 -7.74 2.77 12.45
N ALA A 147 -7.86 3.69 13.42
CA ALA A 147 -8.21 3.34 14.79
C ALA A 147 -9.62 2.72 14.89
N GLU A 148 -10.57 3.19 14.08
CA GLU A 148 -11.93 2.70 14.06
C GLU A 148 -12.06 1.31 13.44
N HIS A 149 -11.36 1.08 12.33
CA HIS A 149 -11.59 -0.05 11.42
C HIS A 149 -10.35 -0.92 11.17
N GLY A 150 -9.23 -0.59 11.82
CA GLY A 150 -7.96 -1.28 11.67
C GLY A 150 -7.48 -1.31 10.23
N ASN A 151 -6.95 -2.47 9.84
CA ASN A 151 -6.41 -2.68 8.50
C ASN A 151 -7.50 -2.92 7.43
N ARG A 152 -8.79 -2.82 7.76
CA ARG A 152 -9.90 -3.14 6.84
C ARG A 152 -9.84 -2.39 5.51
N TYR A 153 -9.38 -1.14 5.53
CA TYR A 153 -9.25 -0.31 4.32
C TYR A 153 -7.82 -0.24 3.77
N LEU A 154 -6.89 -0.98 4.37
CA LEU A 154 -5.53 -1.13 3.86
C LEU A 154 -5.51 -2.31 2.89
N LYS A 155 -5.16 -2.05 1.64
CA LYS A 155 -4.95 -3.08 0.63
C LYS A 155 -3.57 -3.73 0.84
N ASN A 156 -3.15 -4.57 -0.10
CA ASN A 156 -1.86 -5.26 -0.06
C ASN A 156 -0.62 -4.35 -0.09
N CYS A 157 -0.79 -3.03 -0.23
CA CYS A 157 0.25 -2.04 0.05
C CYS A 157 -0.32 -0.93 0.97
N PRO A 158 0.03 -0.93 2.27
CA PRO A 158 -0.44 0.08 3.22
C PRO A 158 -0.01 1.51 2.85
N ILE A 159 1.22 1.71 2.37
CA ILE A 159 1.74 3.03 1.94
C ILE A 159 0.81 3.63 0.88
N LEU A 160 0.56 2.90 -0.21
CA LEU A 160 -0.32 3.38 -1.28
C LEU A 160 -1.77 3.60 -0.77
N SER A 161 -2.27 2.70 0.08
CA SER A 161 -3.62 2.82 0.63
C SER A 161 -3.79 4.09 1.46
N ILE A 162 -2.77 4.45 2.25
CA ILE A 162 -2.77 5.67 3.07
C ILE A 162 -2.61 6.91 2.19
N VAL A 163 -1.69 6.89 1.22
CA VAL A 163 -1.50 8.00 0.27
C VAL A 163 -2.79 8.29 -0.50
N LEU A 164 -3.49 7.27 -1.00
CA LEU A 164 -4.77 7.46 -1.70
C LEU A 164 -5.86 8.02 -0.76
N GLN A 165 -5.92 7.57 0.49
CA GLN A 165 -6.87 8.16 1.45
C GLN A 165 -6.53 9.62 1.80
N ILE A 166 -5.26 10.00 1.75
CA ILE A 166 -4.83 11.36 2.04
C ILE A 166 -5.07 12.30 0.86
N LEU A 167 -4.74 11.88 -0.36
CA LEU A 167 -4.82 12.75 -1.53
C LEU A 167 -6.26 12.93 -2.05
N PHE A 168 -7.16 12.00 -1.75
CA PHE A 168 -8.53 11.98 -2.24
C PHE A 168 -9.49 12.40 -1.14
N GLU A 169 -9.44 13.69 -0.79
CA GLU A 169 -10.07 14.27 0.40
C GLU A 169 -11.58 14.04 0.51
N TYR A 170 -12.26 13.81 -0.63
CA TYR A 170 -13.70 13.55 -0.70
C TYR A 170 -14.08 12.07 -0.68
N ILE A 171 -13.11 11.16 -0.47
CA ILE A 171 -13.37 9.75 -0.18
C ILE A 171 -13.57 9.59 1.33
N ASP A 172 -14.82 9.75 1.73
CA ASP A 172 -15.26 9.58 3.11
C ASP A 172 -15.51 8.10 3.49
N ASP A 173 -15.96 7.86 4.72
CA ASP A 173 -16.25 6.52 5.21
C ASP A 173 -17.38 5.83 4.43
N VAL A 174 -18.31 6.59 3.85
CA VAL A 174 -19.39 6.04 3.03
C VAL A 174 -18.82 5.54 1.71
N CYS A 175 -17.97 6.33 1.06
CA CYS A 175 -17.27 5.93 -0.17
C CYS A 175 -16.41 4.68 0.04
N LEU A 176 -15.74 4.55 1.19
CA LEU A 176 -14.94 3.37 1.52
C LEU A 176 -15.79 2.14 1.83
N LYS A 177 -16.92 2.29 2.54
CA LYS A 177 -17.83 1.19 2.88
C LYS A 177 -18.59 0.67 1.68
N ASN A 178 -18.97 1.55 0.75
CA ASN A 178 -19.71 1.18 -0.45
C ASN A 178 -18.86 0.44 -1.50
N GLY A 179 -17.55 0.27 -1.26
CA GLY A 179 -16.63 -0.59 -2.02
C GLY A 179 -16.32 -0.11 -3.44
N GLY A 180 -17.32 0.37 -4.19
CA GLY A 180 -17.21 0.67 -5.61
C GLY A 180 -16.18 1.76 -5.93
N VAL A 181 -16.20 2.89 -5.23
CA VAL A 181 -15.35 4.05 -5.59
C VAL A 181 -13.89 3.79 -5.25
N PHE A 182 -13.59 3.38 -4.02
CA PHE A 182 -12.21 3.18 -3.59
C PHE A 182 -11.56 1.94 -4.23
N ASP A 183 -12.32 0.85 -4.44
CA ASP A 183 -11.78 -0.31 -5.16
C ASP A 183 -11.54 0.01 -6.63
N ASN A 184 -12.44 0.75 -7.27
CA ASN A 184 -12.23 1.21 -8.64
C ASN A 184 -11.01 2.13 -8.72
N LEU A 185 -10.88 3.10 -7.80
CA LEU A 185 -9.70 3.94 -7.68
C LEU A 185 -8.42 3.12 -7.56
N TRP A 186 -8.38 2.22 -6.59
CA TRP A 186 -7.24 1.34 -6.34
C TRP A 186 -6.85 0.56 -7.59
N THR A 187 -7.81 -0.11 -8.22
CA THR A 187 -7.58 -0.93 -9.41
C THR A 187 -7.15 -0.08 -10.60
N THR A 188 -7.76 1.08 -10.83
CA THR A 188 -7.40 1.97 -11.92
C THR A 188 -5.99 2.51 -11.74
N ILE A 189 -5.67 3.07 -10.58
CA ILE A 189 -4.37 3.68 -10.31
C ILE A 189 -3.23 2.65 -10.37
N THR A 190 -3.45 1.44 -9.86
CA THR A 190 -2.43 0.37 -9.91
C THR A 190 -2.26 -0.26 -11.30
N ASN A 191 -3.28 -0.23 -12.16
CA ASN A 191 -3.18 -0.83 -13.49
C ASN A 191 -2.81 0.16 -14.59
N GLU A 192 -3.24 1.42 -14.46
CA GLU A 192 -3.09 2.48 -15.47
C GLU A 192 -2.10 3.57 -15.03
N GLY A 193 -1.57 3.49 -13.81
CA GLY A 193 -0.50 4.36 -13.32
C GLY A 193 -0.96 5.77 -12.98
N LEU A 194 0.02 6.64 -12.77
CA LEU A 194 -0.16 7.99 -12.25
C LEU A 194 -1.17 8.82 -13.04
N LYS A 195 -1.13 8.80 -14.37
CA LYS A 195 -1.98 9.66 -15.23
C LYS A 195 -3.48 9.38 -15.06
N SER A 196 -3.84 8.19 -14.61
CA SER A 196 -5.23 7.80 -14.37
C SER A 196 -5.88 8.54 -13.20
N ILE A 197 -5.09 9.26 -12.37
CA ILE A 197 -5.60 10.15 -11.32
C ILE A 197 -6.61 11.17 -11.85
N THR A 198 -6.43 11.62 -13.10
CA THR A 198 -7.31 12.59 -13.76
C THR A 198 -8.76 12.12 -13.88
N LYS A 199 -9.00 10.80 -13.92
CA LYS A 199 -10.35 10.21 -13.92
C LYS A 199 -11.14 10.48 -12.64
N TYR A 200 -10.44 10.86 -11.57
CA TYR A 200 -10.98 11.07 -10.24
C TYR A 200 -10.86 12.53 -9.78
N SER A 201 -10.77 13.47 -10.72
CA SER A 201 -10.67 14.91 -10.43
C SER A 201 -11.79 15.41 -9.52
N ASN A 202 -12.97 14.79 -9.55
CA ASN A 202 -14.09 15.15 -8.67
C ASN A 202 -13.84 14.83 -7.18
N TYR A 203 -12.85 13.99 -6.87
CA TYR A 203 -12.51 13.55 -5.53
C TYR A 203 -11.22 14.18 -4.99
N ILE A 204 -10.56 15.02 -5.78
CA ILE A 204 -9.24 15.58 -5.50
C ILE A 204 -9.29 17.08 -5.76
N LYS A 205 -8.71 17.89 -4.88
CA LYS A 205 -8.56 19.31 -5.16
C LYS A 205 -7.62 19.52 -6.34
N GLU A 206 -7.94 20.50 -7.19
CA GLU A 206 -7.15 20.80 -8.40
C GLU A 206 -5.66 21.03 -8.11
N GLU A 207 -5.34 21.76 -7.04
CA GLU A 207 -3.96 22.01 -6.60
C GLU A 207 -3.21 20.72 -6.25
N VAL A 208 -3.86 19.77 -5.58
CA VAL A 208 -3.30 18.47 -5.20
C VAL A 208 -3.10 17.62 -6.45
N MET A 209 -4.08 17.63 -7.37
CA MET A 209 -3.98 16.91 -8.63
C MET A 209 -2.80 17.40 -9.48
N ASN A 210 -2.63 18.73 -9.61
CA ASN A 210 -1.53 19.32 -10.35
C ASN A 210 -0.16 18.97 -9.75
N GLU A 211 -0.04 18.97 -8.43
CA GLU A 211 1.16 18.50 -7.72
C GLU A 211 1.45 17.02 -7.98
N GLN A 212 0.42 16.17 -8.03
CA GLN A 212 0.61 14.74 -8.32
C GLN A 212 0.98 14.46 -9.77
N LEU A 213 0.64 15.33 -10.72
CA LEU A 213 1.00 15.17 -12.13
C LEU A 213 2.47 15.54 -12.41
N ASP A 214 3.12 16.33 -11.55
CA ASP A 214 4.57 16.51 -11.58
C ASP A 214 5.28 15.32 -10.92
N LYS A 215 5.78 14.40 -11.75
CA LYS A 215 6.49 13.19 -11.32
C LYS A 215 7.60 13.44 -10.28
N ASN A 216 8.29 14.58 -10.34
CA ASN A 216 9.42 14.86 -9.44
C ASN A 216 8.96 15.14 -8.01
N GLN A 217 7.72 15.59 -7.84
CA GLN A 217 7.14 16.00 -6.56
C GLN A 217 6.00 15.06 -6.10
N SER A 218 5.50 14.23 -7.01
CA SER A 218 4.36 13.35 -6.79
C SER A 218 4.63 12.27 -5.73
N ILE A 219 3.93 12.40 -4.60
CA ILE A 219 3.90 11.39 -3.55
C ILE A 219 3.17 10.12 -4.03
N LEU A 220 2.12 10.29 -4.84
CA LEU A 220 1.43 9.17 -5.46
C LEU A 220 2.36 8.36 -6.37
N PHE A 221 3.20 9.03 -7.15
CA PHE A 221 4.19 8.35 -7.99
C PHE A 221 5.17 7.51 -7.17
N ARG A 222 5.69 8.07 -6.06
CA ARG A 222 6.57 7.32 -5.14
C ARG A 222 5.86 6.11 -4.53
N ALA A 223 4.61 6.27 -4.10
CA ALA A 223 3.81 5.16 -3.55
C ALA A 223 3.52 4.07 -4.60
N LEU A 224 3.28 4.45 -5.86
CA LEU A 224 3.12 3.51 -6.97
C LEU A 224 4.41 2.73 -7.26
N ARG A 225 5.57 3.39 -7.21
CA ARG A 225 6.87 2.70 -7.29
C ARG A 225 7.02 1.65 -6.17
N GLU A 226 6.67 1.99 -4.94
CA GLU A 226 6.70 1.02 -3.82
C GLU A 226 5.76 -0.17 -4.04
N TYR A 227 4.55 0.09 -4.56
CA TYR A 227 3.60 -0.98 -4.86
C TYR A 227 4.10 -1.95 -5.94
N HIS A 228 4.72 -1.43 -7.00
CA HIS A 228 5.18 -2.25 -8.13
C HIS A 228 6.57 -2.85 -7.94
N ARG A 229 7.37 -2.36 -6.97
CA ARG A 229 8.73 -2.81 -6.70
C ARG A 229 8.87 -4.35 -6.66
N PRO A 230 8.05 -5.11 -5.90
CA PRO A 230 8.17 -6.57 -5.87
C PRO A 230 7.92 -7.23 -7.23
N GLN A 231 6.96 -6.71 -8.01
CA GLN A 231 6.61 -7.27 -9.32
C GLN A 231 7.71 -7.01 -10.36
N VAL A 232 8.26 -5.79 -10.37
CA VAL A 232 9.38 -5.42 -11.25
C VAL A 232 10.63 -6.22 -10.89
N PHE A 233 10.92 -6.35 -9.59
CA PHE A 233 12.05 -7.15 -9.11
C PHE A 233 11.94 -8.62 -9.55
N SER A 234 10.77 -9.25 -9.31
CA SER A 234 10.53 -10.63 -9.74
C SER A 234 10.71 -10.81 -11.25
N LEU A 235 10.16 -9.90 -12.05
CA LEU A 235 10.27 -9.95 -13.51
C LEU A 235 11.73 -9.86 -13.99
N LEU A 236 12.51 -8.92 -13.44
CA LEU A 236 13.91 -8.74 -13.86
C LEU A 236 14.79 -9.90 -13.40
N LYS A 237 14.53 -10.43 -12.20
CA LYS A 237 15.20 -11.62 -11.67
C LYS A 237 14.94 -12.87 -12.52
N GLU A 238 13.70 -13.07 -12.99
CA GLU A 238 13.35 -14.18 -13.90
C GLU A 238 14.19 -14.17 -15.20
N HIS A 239 14.66 -12.99 -15.60
CA HIS A 239 15.47 -12.79 -16.80
C HIS A 239 16.96 -12.57 -16.51
N ASN A 240 17.44 -12.87 -15.31
CA ASN A 240 18.84 -12.72 -14.87
C ASN A 240 19.39 -11.29 -15.03
N ILE A 241 18.53 -10.26 -14.92
CA ILE A 241 18.96 -8.87 -14.93
C ILE A 241 19.31 -8.46 -13.49
N PRO A 242 20.53 -7.99 -13.21
CA PRO A 242 20.93 -7.54 -11.88
C PRO A 242 20.09 -6.34 -11.40
N GLU A 243 19.82 -6.28 -10.10
CA GLU A 243 19.05 -5.17 -9.48
C GLU A 243 19.74 -3.81 -9.62
N THR A 244 21.07 -3.79 -9.76
CA THR A 244 21.86 -2.57 -9.98
C THR A 244 21.84 -2.07 -11.43
N ASP A 245 21.15 -2.74 -12.34
CA ASP A 245 20.98 -2.26 -13.71
C ASP A 245 20.08 -1.01 -13.70
N THR A 246 20.46 0.02 -14.44
CA THR A 246 19.63 1.23 -14.66
C THR A 246 18.25 0.88 -15.24
N MET A 247 18.12 -0.32 -15.81
CA MET A 247 16.87 -0.93 -16.22
C MET A 247 15.87 -1.13 -15.08
N TYR A 248 16.30 -1.41 -13.84
CA TYR A 248 15.41 -1.59 -12.70
C TYR A 248 14.63 -0.31 -12.39
N ASP A 249 15.34 0.79 -12.14
CA ASP A 249 14.72 2.07 -11.82
C ASP A 249 13.90 2.63 -12.98
N SER A 250 14.40 2.52 -14.21
CA SER A 250 13.65 2.98 -15.39
C SER A 250 12.38 2.16 -15.64
N THR A 251 12.42 0.84 -15.46
CA THR A 251 11.23 -0.01 -15.54
C THR A 251 10.22 0.34 -14.44
N LEU A 252 10.70 0.55 -13.22
CA LEU A 252 9.85 0.91 -12.08
C LEU A 252 9.16 2.26 -12.30
N ASP A 253 9.89 3.22 -12.85
CA ASP A 253 9.38 4.53 -13.23
C ASP A 253 8.33 4.44 -14.35
N GLU A 254 8.59 3.65 -15.38
CA GLU A 254 7.70 3.48 -16.53
C GLU A 254 6.36 2.84 -16.09
N VAL A 255 6.44 1.82 -15.23
CA VAL A 255 5.27 1.16 -14.64
C VAL A 255 4.50 2.09 -13.72
N ALA A 256 5.17 2.84 -12.83
CA ALA A 256 4.47 3.75 -11.92
C ALA A 256 3.78 4.89 -12.67
N GLU A 257 4.36 5.35 -13.78
CA GLU A 257 3.79 6.44 -14.58
C GLU A 257 2.61 6.00 -15.45
N ASN A 258 2.76 4.88 -16.16
CA ASN A 258 1.83 4.46 -17.22
C ASN A 258 1.02 3.20 -16.87
N GLY A 259 1.30 2.58 -15.72
CA GLY A 259 0.59 1.44 -15.19
C GLY A 259 1.10 0.09 -15.70
N TRP A 260 0.99 -0.92 -14.85
CA TRP A 260 1.47 -2.27 -15.18
C TRP A 260 0.81 -2.86 -16.43
N SER A 261 -0.48 -2.61 -16.64
CA SER A 261 -1.22 -3.17 -17.77
C SER A 261 -0.73 -2.66 -19.12
N THR A 262 -0.30 -1.39 -19.16
CA THR A 262 0.19 -0.72 -20.36
C THR A 262 1.60 -1.17 -20.71
N VAL A 263 2.49 -1.26 -19.73
CA VAL A 263 3.93 -1.36 -19.99
C VAL A 263 4.46 -2.80 -19.96
N LYS A 264 3.70 -3.75 -19.41
CA LYS A 264 4.16 -5.16 -19.24
C LYS A 264 4.66 -5.79 -20.54
N HIS A 265 3.97 -5.55 -21.65
CA HIS A 265 4.36 -6.12 -22.94
C HIS A 265 5.69 -5.53 -23.44
N ASP A 266 5.82 -4.21 -23.36
CA ASP A 266 7.00 -3.48 -23.84
C ASP A 266 8.23 -3.80 -22.99
N ILE A 267 8.07 -3.97 -21.67
CA ILE A 267 9.14 -4.40 -20.77
C ILE A 267 9.62 -5.80 -21.16
N LYS A 268 8.72 -6.74 -21.41
CA LYS A 268 9.09 -8.11 -21.84
C LYS A 268 9.89 -8.10 -23.16
N GLN A 269 9.51 -7.25 -24.11
CA GLN A 269 10.24 -7.10 -25.38
C GLN A 269 11.62 -6.44 -25.18
N LYS A 270 11.71 -5.39 -24.36
CA LYS A 270 12.99 -4.74 -24.00
C LYS A 270 13.94 -5.72 -23.31
N ILE A 271 13.43 -6.58 -22.43
CA ILE A 271 14.22 -7.61 -21.75
C ILE A 271 14.73 -8.66 -22.75
N ALA A 272 13.84 -9.20 -23.59
CA ALA A 272 14.22 -10.22 -24.58
C ALA A 272 15.33 -9.74 -25.53
N SER A 273 15.22 -8.50 -26.03
CA SER A 273 16.24 -7.94 -26.93
C SER A 273 17.61 -7.73 -26.27
N LYS A 274 17.66 -7.42 -24.97
CA LYS A 274 18.93 -7.35 -24.21
C LYS A 274 19.53 -8.73 -23.94
N SER A 275 18.72 -9.73 -23.62
CA SER A 275 19.19 -11.10 -23.41
C SER A 275 19.86 -11.65 -24.67
N ASP A 276 19.27 -11.41 -25.85
CA ASP A 276 19.82 -11.82 -27.14
C ASP A 276 21.14 -11.09 -27.47
N GLN A 277 21.23 -9.79 -27.18
CA GLN A 277 22.46 -9.01 -27.35
C GLN A 277 23.60 -9.51 -26.44
N THR A 278 23.27 -9.91 -25.21
CA THR A 278 24.25 -10.44 -24.23
C THR A 278 24.74 -11.83 -24.64
N LEU A 279 23.85 -12.65 -25.21
CA LEU A 279 24.20 -13.96 -25.79
C LEU A 279 25.13 -13.82 -27.01
N HIS A 280 24.84 -12.89 -27.93
CA HIS A 280 25.67 -12.64 -29.10
C HIS A 280 27.03 -12.03 -28.78
N SER A 281 27.12 -11.14 -27.79
CA SER A 281 28.40 -10.56 -27.38
C SER A 281 29.30 -11.57 -26.65
N ASN A 282 28.73 -12.52 -25.91
CA ASN A 282 29.49 -13.63 -25.32
C ASN A 282 29.97 -14.66 -26.37
N GLN A 283 29.19 -14.91 -27.43
CA GLN A 283 29.62 -15.77 -28.55
C GLN A 283 30.76 -15.15 -29.36
N GLN A 284 30.72 -13.84 -29.64
CA GLN A 284 31.80 -13.15 -30.35
C GLN A 284 33.11 -13.08 -29.55
N GLN A 285 33.04 -13.00 -28.22
CA GLN A 285 34.24 -13.07 -27.37
C GLN A 285 34.86 -14.48 -27.34
N GLN A 286 34.06 -15.54 -27.36
CA GLN A 286 34.57 -16.92 -27.42
C GLN A 286 35.24 -17.24 -28.77
N GLU A 287 34.69 -16.76 -29.88
CA GLU A 287 35.29 -16.91 -31.22
C GLU A 287 36.60 -16.13 -31.36
N ALA A 288 36.71 -14.94 -30.75
CA ALA A 288 37.95 -14.15 -30.73
C ALA A 288 39.06 -14.81 -29.89
N THR A 289 38.73 -15.52 -28.82
CA THR A 289 39.71 -16.27 -28.01
C THR A 289 40.08 -17.64 -28.61
N GLY A 290 39.19 -18.27 -29.38
CA GLY A 290 39.45 -19.57 -30.02
C GLY A 290 40.31 -19.51 -31.29
N SER A 291 40.48 -18.33 -31.91
CA SER A 291 41.21 -18.20 -33.18
C SER A 291 42.73 -18.01 -33.05
N ASN A 292 43.29 -18.02 -31.83
CA ASN A 292 44.73 -17.74 -31.60
C ASN A 292 45.62 -18.98 -31.31
N GLU A 293 45.06 -20.20 -31.23
CA GLU A 293 45.85 -21.42 -30.99
C GLU A 293 46.30 -22.16 -32.27
N GLY A 294 45.95 -21.67 -33.47
CA GLY A 294 46.20 -22.37 -34.73
C GLY A 294 47.43 -21.98 -35.54
N LYS A 295 48.26 -21.01 -35.12
CA LYS A 295 49.43 -20.54 -35.91
C LYS A 295 50.73 -20.50 -35.11
N ARG A 296 51.14 -21.65 -34.58
CA ARG A 296 52.55 -21.92 -34.25
C ARG A 296 52.86 -23.36 -34.61
N ASN A 297 53.14 -23.59 -35.89
CA ASN A 297 53.99 -24.67 -36.37
C ASN A 297 54.28 -24.36 -37.85
N LEU A 298 55.43 -23.74 -38.08
CA LEU A 298 56.32 -23.90 -39.24
C LEU A 298 57.57 -23.06 -38.98
#